data_AF-A0A843WU97-F1
#
_entry.id   AF-A0A843WU97-F1
#
_cell.length_a   1.000
_cell.length_b   1.000
_cell.length_c   1.000
_cell.angle_alpha   90.00
_cell.angle_beta   90.00
_cell.angle_gamma   90.00
#
_symmetry.space_group_name_H-M   'P 1'
#
loop_
_entity.id
_entity.type
_entity.pdbx_description
1 polymer ?
#
loop_
_entity_poly.entity_id
_entity_poly.type
_entity_poly.pdbx_seq_one_letter_code
_entity_poly.pdbx_strand_id
1 'polypeptide(L)'
;MESRGDLASILPYMPVILRSSSLFWPPNAHEALKGLSLGPDVSGVVSGEVLFDAIVDLRASLGLSRERLAFRAAQGYATFFDELMTREDSRMWFGEVVPGLARLLLRLPSLLEVHYRDSDRAFGAGKAGLRILDRQQAGIVYLSQELIAALLACSFFCLFPVAERSANHLPTINFDHLFSGLHPKGQLSQEAKLKCLIHYFERVCSNIPANFVSYERKVLSVEYSSQCTSYPDVVFWQKSVAPLCSFKVSPSGLIEDQQYDALEADFANEYLGGGALYNGCVQVIVLNFFN
;
A
#
# COMPACT_ATOMS: atom_id res chain seq x y z
N MET A 1 8.47 -2.30 22.53
CA MET A 1 7.73 -1.61 21.45
C MET A 1 6.76 -0.54 21.97
N GLU A 2 6.31 -0.61 23.23
CA GLU A 2 5.21 0.22 23.76
C GLU A 2 5.48 1.73 23.91
N SER A 3 6.74 2.14 24.10
CA SER A 3 7.10 3.56 24.28
C SER A 3 7.35 4.32 22.97
N ARG A 4 7.07 3.69 21.82
CA ARG A 4 7.44 4.19 20.49
C ARG A 4 6.34 5.10 19.91
N GLY A 5 6.64 6.39 19.77
CA GLY A 5 5.73 7.35 19.16
C GLY A 5 5.44 7.10 17.67
N ASP A 6 6.44 6.59 16.93
CA ASP A 6 6.27 6.23 15.51
C ASP A 6 5.24 5.09 15.34
N LEU A 7 5.45 3.97 16.03
CA LEU A 7 4.48 2.86 16.04
C LEU A 7 3.11 3.28 16.57
N ALA A 8 3.05 4.04 17.66
CA ALA A 8 1.78 4.47 18.26
C ALA A 8 0.91 5.27 17.28
N SER A 9 1.52 6.04 16.37
CA SER A 9 0.79 6.82 15.37
C SER A 9 0.04 5.96 14.34
N ILE A 10 0.60 4.80 13.97
CA ILE A 10 0.08 3.95 12.90
C ILE A 10 -0.68 2.73 13.42
N LEU A 11 -0.37 2.25 14.63
CA LEU A 11 -0.93 1.03 15.21
C LEU A 11 -2.48 0.96 15.20
N PRO A 12 -3.25 2.04 15.47
CA PRO A 12 -4.71 2.01 15.37
C PRO A 12 -5.24 1.65 13.97
N TYR A 13 -4.42 1.82 12.94
CA TYR A 13 -4.74 1.54 11.55
C TYR A 13 -4.10 0.26 11.04
N MET A 14 -3.52 -0.57 11.91
CA MET A 14 -2.85 -1.81 11.56
C MET A 14 -3.70 -3.02 11.99
N PRO A 15 -3.62 -4.16 11.27
CA PRO A 15 -4.38 -5.36 11.60
C PRO A 15 -3.74 -6.22 12.71
N VAL A 16 -2.68 -5.70 13.35
CA VAL A 16 -1.93 -6.38 14.41
C VAL A 16 -2.16 -5.69 15.75
N ILE A 17 -2.02 -6.46 16.82
CA ILE A 17 -2.14 -5.98 18.20
C ILE A 17 -0.78 -5.97 18.88
N LEU A 18 -0.57 -5.00 19.76
CA LEU A 18 0.61 -4.92 20.61
C LEU A 18 0.28 -5.53 21.98
N ARG A 19 1.05 -6.54 22.40
CA ARG A 19 0.93 -7.17 23.73
C ARG A 19 2.31 -7.47 24.29
N SER A 20 2.56 -7.09 25.54
CA SER A 20 3.84 -7.36 26.21
C SER A 20 5.05 -6.91 25.38
N SER A 21 4.95 -5.72 24.78
CA SER A 21 5.98 -5.16 23.89
C SER A 21 6.30 -5.92 22.59
N SER A 22 5.46 -6.87 22.17
CA SER A 22 5.56 -7.57 20.88
C SER A 22 4.28 -7.47 20.05
N LEU A 23 4.41 -7.52 18.72
CA LEU A 23 3.31 -7.45 17.77
C LEU A 23 2.79 -8.85 17.44
N PHE A 24 1.47 -8.99 17.34
CA PHE A 24 0.82 -10.26 17.02
C PHE A 24 -0.41 -10.06 16.13
N TRP A 25 -0.75 -11.10 15.37
CA TRP A 25 -2.10 -11.24 14.86
C TRP A 25 -3.06 -11.62 16.00
N PRO A 26 -4.32 -11.13 16.00
CA PRO A 26 -5.36 -11.73 16.83
C PRO A 26 -5.45 -13.25 16.62
N PRO A 27 -5.64 -14.07 17.67
CA PRO A 27 -5.52 -15.54 17.57
C PRO A 27 -6.37 -16.17 16.45
N ASN A 28 -7.63 -15.74 16.32
CA ASN A 28 -8.52 -16.26 15.27
C ASN A 28 -8.04 -15.90 13.86
N ALA A 29 -7.54 -14.67 13.68
CA ALA A 29 -6.97 -14.22 12.42
C ALA A 29 -5.68 -14.97 12.09
N HIS A 30 -4.85 -15.26 13.10
CA HIS A 30 -3.65 -16.08 12.94
C HIS A 30 -3.96 -17.49 12.43
N GLU A 31 -4.93 -18.17 13.03
CA GLU A 31 -5.32 -19.53 12.60
C GLU A 31 -5.94 -19.53 11.20
N ALA A 32 -6.75 -18.53 10.86
CA ALA A 32 -7.29 -18.39 9.50
C ALA A 32 -6.19 -18.16 8.45
N LEU A 33 -5.22 -17.27 8.74
CA LEU A 33 -4.04 -17.07 7.88
C LEU A 33 -3.19 -18.34 7.75
N LYS A 34 -3.05 -19.11 8.84
CA LYS A 34 -2.36 -20.40 8.83
C LYS A 34 -3.08 -21.40 7.93
N GLY A 35 -4.41 -21.50 8.00
CA GLY A 35 -5.21 -22.31 7.09
C GLY A 35 -4.96 -21.95 5.62
N LEU A 36 -5.04 -20.66 5.28
CA LEU A 36 -4.74 -20.16 3.92
C LEU A 36 -3.32 -20.50 3.47
N SER A 37 -2.34 -20.38 4.38
CA SER A 37 -0.92 -20.61 4.08
C SER A 37 -0.58 -22.06 3.71
N LEU A 38 -1.45 -23.01 4.11
CA LEU A 38 -1.32 -24.44 3.84
C LEU A 38 -1.93 -24.86 2.51
N GLY A 39 -2.57 -23.94 1.78
CA GLY A 39 -3.11 -24.20 0.45
C GLY A 39 -4.63 -24.44 0.40
N PRO A 40 -5.17 -24.61 -0.81
CA PRO A 40 -6.60 -24.80 -1.04
C PRO A 40 -7.16 -26.09 -0.43
N ASP A 41 -6.36 -27.15 -0.29
CA ASP A 41 -6.81 -28.43 0.29
C ASP A 41 -7.19 -28.30 1.78
N VAL A 42 -6.59 -27.34 2.48
CA VAL A 42 -6.86 -27.07 3.90
C VAL A 42 -7.85 -25.92 4.06
N SER A 43 -7.66 -24.83 3.31
CA SER A 43 -8.48 -23.61 3.44
C SER A 43 -9.80 -23.65 2.68
N GLY A 44 -9.92 -24.51 1.66
CA GLY A 44 -11.07 -24.54 0.74
C GLY A 44 -11.11 -23.40 -0.27
N VAL A 45 -10.16 -22.45 -0.24
CA VAL A 45 -10.18 -21.26 -1.11
C VAL A 45 -9.66 -21.60 -2.50
N VAL A 46 -10.60 -21.81 -3.44
CA VAL A 46 -10.32 -22.26 -4.82
C VAL A 46 -10.92 -21.35 -5.90
N SER A 47 -11.61 -20.28 -5.52
CA SER A 47 -12.29 -19.34 -6.42
C SER A 47 -12.32 -17.93 -5.82
N GLY A 48 -12.62 -16.93 -6.65
CA GLY A 48 -12.78 -15.54 -6.25
C GLY A 48 -13.93 -15.35 -5.26
N GLU A 49 -15.04 -16.06 -5.46
CA GLU A 49 -16.17 -16.08 -4.51
C GLU A 49 -15.74 -16.56 -3.12
N VAL A 50 -15.10 -17.74 -3.04
CA VAL A 50 -14.68 -18.33 -1.76
C VAL A 50 -13.55 -17.51 -1.11
N LEU A 51 -12.68 -16.89 -1.92
CA LEU A 51 -11.67 -15.96 -1.41
C LEU A 51 -12.32 -14.74 -0.74
N PHE A 52 -13.40 -14.20 -1.32
CA PHE A 52 -14.09 -13.07 -0.72
C PHE A 52 -14.76 -13.44 0.61
N ASP A 53 -15.36 -14.63 0.70
CA ASP A 53 -15.90 -15.15 1.97
C ASP A 53 -14.79 -15.29 3.02
N ALA A 54 -13.63 -15.84 2.65
CA ALA A 54 -12.47 -15.94 3.53
C ALA A 54 -11.96 -14.55 4.00
N ILE A 55 -12.01 -13.53 3.13
CA ILE A 55 -11.71 -12.13 3.51
C ILE A 55 -12.71 -11.61 4.54
N VAL A 56 -14.01 -11.88 4.36
CA VAL A 56 -15.04 -11.46 5.32
C VAL A 56 -14.83 -12.12 6.69
N ASP A 57 -14.52 -13.41 6.72
CA ASP A 57 -14.25 -14.16 7.96
C ASP A 57 -12.97 -13.71 8.66
N LEU A 58 -11.92 -13.42 7.90
CA LEU A 58 -10.68 -12.82 8.41
C LEU A 58 -10.96 -11.45 9.03
N ARG A 59 -11.72 -10.59 8.34
CA ARG A 59 -12.11 -9.27 8.87
C ARG A 59 -12.95 -9.40 10.13
N ALA A 60 -13.85 -10.38 10.20
CA ALA A 60 -14.62 -10.65 11.42
C ALA A 60 -13.71 -11.06 12.58
N SER A 61 -12.68 -11.87 12.32
CA SER A 61 -11.66 -12.26 13.30
C SER A 61 -10.81 -11.09 13.82
N LEU A 62 -10.73 -10.00 13.05
CA LEU A 62 -10.11 -8.73 13.44
C LEU A 62 -11.07 -7.75 14.13
N GLY A 63 -12.35 -8.11 14.29
CA GLY A 63 -13.38 -7.22 14.85
C GLY A 63 -13.91 -6.18 13.85
N LEU A 64 -13.65 -6.35 12.56
CA LEU A 64 -13.99 -5.38 11.50
C LEU A 64 -15.35 -5.65 10.84
N SER A 65 -16.19 -6.53 11.39
CA SER A 65 -17.49 -6.91 10.79
C SER A 65 -18.47 -5.74 10.59
N ARG A 66 -18.31 -4.66 11.36
CA ARG A 66 -19.15 -3.45 11.24
C ARG A 66 -18.68 -2.51 10.12
N GLU A 67 -17.43 -2.64 9.71
CA GLU A 67 -16.84 -1.85 8.62
C GLU A 67 -17.14 -2.53 7.29
N ARG A 68 -18.10 -1.97 6.54
CA ARG A 68 -18.57 -2.55 5.28
C ARG A 68 -17.53 -2.40 4.17
N LEU A 69 -17.29 -3.49 3.46
CA LEU A 69 -16.60 -3.48 2.18
C LEU A 69 -17.52 -2.87 1.09
N ALA A 70 -16.91 -2.42 -0.01
CA ALA A 70 -17.63 -1.90 -1.16
C ALA A 70 -18.70 -2.89 -1.67
N PHE A 71 -19.89 -2.37 -1.99
CA PHE A 71 -21.09 -3.17 -2.29
C PHE A 71 -20.90 -4.24 -3.38
N ARG A 72 -20.05 -3.98 -4.38
CA ARG A 72 -19.80 -4.93 -5.49
C ARG A 72 -18.44 -5.62 -5.40
N ALA A 73 -17.73 -5.51 -4.28
CA ALA A 73 -16.42 -6.14 -4.12
C ALA A 73 -16.53 -7.66 -4.32
N ALA A 74 -17.50 -8.33 -3.68
CA ALA A 74 -17.74 -9.77 -3.83
C ALA A 74 -17.86 -10.19 -5.31
N GLN A 75 -18.71 -9.48 -6.06
CA GLN A 75 -18.89 -9.71 -7.49
C GLN A 75 -17.59 -9.46 -8.27
N GLY A 76 -16.84 -8.41 -7.93
CA GLY A 76 -15.58 -8.07 -8.60
C GLY A 76 -14.49 -9.13 -8.41
N TYR A 77 -14.36 -9.69 -7.20
CA TYR A 77 -13.43 -10.80 -6.95
C TYR A 77 -13.83 -12.03 -7.77
N ALA A 78 -15.10 -12.44 -7.71
CA ALA A 78 -15.60 -13.57 -8.49
C ALA A 78 -15.38 -13.36 -10.00
N THR A 79 -15.83 -12.24 -10.56
CA THR A 79 -15.65 -11.95 -11.98
C THR A 79 -14.17 -11.94 -12.39
N PHE A 80 -13.27 -11.35 -11.59
CA PHE A 80 -11.85 -11.33 -11.97
C PHE A 80 -11.23 -12.74 -11.97
N PHE A 81 -11.34 -13.48 -10.86
CA PHE A 81 -10.64 -14.75 -10.67
C PHE A 81 -11.33 -15.95 -11.33
N ASP A 82 -12.65 -15.89 -11.48
CA ASP A 82 -13.47 -17.01 -11.95
C ASP A 82 -13.89 -16.86 -13.42
N GLU A 83 -13.98 -15.62 -13.94
CA GLU A 83 -14.40 -15.36 -15.33
C GLU A 83 -13.30 -14.78 -16.21
N LEU A 84 -12.49 -13.83 -15.73
CA LEU A 84 -11.49 -13.13 -16.56
C LEU A 84 -10.13 -13.83 -16.60
N MET A 85 -9.70 -14.47 -15.52
CA MET A 85 -8.49 -15.27 -15.51
C MET A 85 -8.70 -16.60 -16.25
N THR A 86 -7.63 -17.10 -16.89
CA THR A 86 -7.69 -18.46 -17.43
C THR A 86 -7.79 -19.47 -16.29
N ARG A 87 -8.31 -20.67 -16.58
CA ARG A 87 -8.48 -21.71 -15.55
C ARG A 87 -7.13 -22.13 -14.96
N GLU A 88 -6.10 -22.18 -15.79
CA GLU A 88 -4.74 -22.50 -15.41
C GLU A 88 -4.15 -21.42 -14.50
N ASP A 89 -4.26 -20.14 -14.88
CA ASP A 89 -3.75 -19.02 -14.08
C ASP A 89 -4.50 -18.91 -12.74
N SER A 90 -5.82 -19.09 -12.74
CA SER A 90 -6.65 -19.08 -11.54
C SER A 90 -6.25 -20.22 -10.58
N ARG A 91 -6.00 -21.43 -11.10
CA ARG A 91 -5.47 -22.55 -10.29
C ARG A 91 -4.11 -22.25 -9.69
N MET A 92 -3.20 -21.65 -10.47
CA MET A 92 -1.88 -21.23 -9.99
C MET A 92 -2.01 -20.15 -8.91
N TRP A 93 -2.90 -19.19 -9.10
CA TRP A 93 -3.18 -18.13 -8.14
C TRP A 93 -3.61 -18.68 -6.78
N PHE A 94 -4.63 -19.55 -6.76
CA PHE A 94 -5.14 -20.14 -5.52
C PHE A 94 -4.23 -21.24 -4.93
N GLY A 95 -3.49 -21.96 -5.77
CA GLY A 95 -2.57 -23.02 -5.34
C GLY A 95 -1.26 -22.49 -4.76
N GLU A 96 -0.72 -21.41 -5.31
CA GLU A 96 0.64 -20.93 -4.98
C GLU A 96 0.65 -19.51 -4.42
N VAL A 97 -0.04 -18.57 -5.06
CA VAL A 97 0.09 -17.15 -4.73
C VAL A 97 -0.68 -16.79 -3.47
N VAL A 98 -1.96 -17.13 -3.35
CA VAL A 98 -2.77 -16.87 -2.14
C VAL A 98 -2.12 -17.49 -0.89
N PRO A 99 -1.65 -18.76 -0.90
CA PRO A 99 -0.91 -19.32 0.21
C PRO A 99 0.42 -18.62 0.48
N GLY A 100 1.13 -18.20 -0.58
CA GLY A 100 2.36 -17.41 -0.48
C GLY A 100 2.15 -16.07 0.23
N LEU A 101 1.09 -15.34 -0.13
CA LEU A 101 0.72 -14.10 0.53
C LEU A 101 0.32 -14.34 1.99
N ALA A 102 -0.42 -15.41 2.28
CA ALA A 102 -0.75 -15.77 3.66
C ALA A 102 0.50 -16.08 4.51
N ARG A 103 1.50 -16.78 3.96
CA ARG A 103 2.81 -16.99 4.61
C ARG A 103 3.54 -15.68 4.88
N LEU A 104 3.49 -14.74 3.93
CA LEU A 104 4.06 -13.39 4.11
C LEU A 104 3.33 -12.63 5.22
N LEU A 105 2.00 -12.69 5.27
CA LEU A 105 1.20 -12.06 6.32
C LEU A 105 1.47 -12.66 7.70
N LEU A 106 1.65 -13.98 7.83
CA LEU A 106 2.06 -14.60 9.10
C LEU A 106 3.39 -14.03 9.63
N ARG A 107 4.29 -13.58 8.74
CA ARG A 107 5.56 -12.94 9.10
C ARG A 107 5.42 -11.45 9.42
N LEU A 108 4.31 -10.79 9.05
CA LEU A 108 4.11 -9.34 9.22
C LEU A 108 4.48 -8.80 10.61
N PRO A 109 4.07 -9.40 11.75
CA PRO A 109 4.43 -8.85 13.06
C PRO A 109 5.94 -8.84 13.30
N SER A 110 6.63 -9.92 12.91
CA SER A 110 8.09 -10.00 13.00
C SER A 110 8.80 -9.03 12.03
N LEU A 111 8.25 -8.83 10.82
CA LEU A 111 8.76 -7.87 9.84
C LEU A 111 8.67 -6.44 10.37
N LEU A 112 7.56 -6.08 11.03
CA LEU A 112 7.40 -4.79 11.67
C LEU A 112 8.43 -4.59 12.79
N GLU A 113 8.61 -5.56 13.69
CA GLU A 113 9.59 -5.47 14.78
C GLU A 113 11.03 -5.32 14.26
N VAL A 114 11.39 -6.11 13.25
CA VAL A 114 12.68 -6.02 12.55
C VAL A 114 12.85 -4.62 11.93
N HIS A 115 11.83 -4.13 11.24
CA HIS A 115 11.82 -2.81 10.62
C HIS A 115 12.09 -1.69 11.63
N TYR A 116 11.34 -1.63 12.73
CA TYR A 116 11.54 -0.59 13.74
C TYR A 116 12.93 -0.65 14.38
N ARG A 117 13.45 -1.85 14.64
CA ARG A 117 14.81 -2.03 15.17
C ARG A 117 15.88 -1.58 14.19
N ASP A 118 15.76 -1.98 12.93
CA ASP A 118 16.79 -1.72 11.92
C ASP A 118 16.75 -0.26 11.44
N SER A 119 15.57 0.33 11.38
CA SER A 119 15.38 1.78 11.16
C SER A 119 16.06 2.61 12.25
N ASP A 120 15.93 2.24 13.52
CA ASP A 120 16.60 2.93 14.61
C ASP A 120 18.12 2.82 14.52
N ARG A 121 18.64 1.67 14.09
CA ARG A 121 20.08 1.46 13.88
C ARG A 121 20.63 2.32 12.75
N ALA A 122 19.88 2.44 11.66
CA ALA A 122 20.32 3.16 10.45
C ALA A 122 20.16 4.68 10.57
N PHE A 123 19.05 5.16 11.14
CA PHE A 123 18.66 6.57 11.11
C PHE A 123 18.58 7.22 12.51
N GLY A 124 18.67 6.43 13.57
CA GLY A 124 18.46 6.86 14.94
C GLY A 124 17.04 6.61 15.43
N ALA A 125 16.90 6.50 16.74
CA ALA A 125 15.65 6.11 17.41
C ALA A 125 14.45 6.96 16.97
N GLY A 126 13.42 6.29 16.44
CA GLY A 126 12.16 6.92 16.08
C GLY A 126 12.25 7.92 14.92
N LYS A 127 13.29 7.88 14.08
CA LYS A 127 13.46 8.85 12.98
C LYS A 127 12.91 8.42 11.63
N ALA A 128 12.95 7.13 11.30
CA ALA A 128 12.49 6.62 10.00
C ALA A 128 11.57 5.38 10.06
N GLY A 129 11.13 4.98 11.27
CA GLY A 129 10.17 3.89 11.48
C GLY A 129 8.81 4.20 10.85
N LEU A 130 8.03 3.14 10.59
CA LEU A 130 6.70 3.23 9.98
C LEU A 130 5.81 4.09 10.88
N ARG A 131 5.18 5.11 10.32
CA ARG A 131 4.38 6.09 11.05
C ARG A 131 3.41 6.79 10.10
N ILE A 132 2.46 7.53 10.65
CA ILE A 132 1.69 8.51 9.88
C ILE A 132 2.55 9.76 9.65
N LEU A 133 2.71 10.16 8.38
CA LEU A 133 3.34 11.42 7.99
C LEU A 133 2.25 12.51 7.90
N ASP A 134 1.88 13.04 9.06
CA ASP A 134 0.75 13.96 9.23
C ASP A 134 0.94 15.30 8.49
N ARG A 135 -0.16 16.02 8.31
CA ARG A 135 -0.19 17.35 7.70
C ARG A 135 0.78 18.27 8.42
N GLN A 136 1.56 19.01 7.61
CA GLN A 136 2.57 19.96 8.09
C GLN A 136 3.67 19.37 8.99
N GLN A 137 3.80 18.04 9.06
CA GLN A 137 4.92 17.39 9.74
C GLN A 137 5.88 16.82 8.72
N ALA A 138 7.10 17.37 8.68
CA ALA A 138 8.16 16.78 7.87
C ALA A 138 8.59 15.44 8.47
N GLY A 139 8.91 14.48 7.61
CA GLY A 139 9.34 13.17 8.08
C GLY A 139 9.65 12.23 6.94
N ILE A 140 10.36 11.15 7.27
CA ILE A 140 10.73 10.11 6.33
C ILE A 140 10.36 8.75 6.92
N VAL A 141 9.96 7.84 6.06
CA VAL A 141 9.77 6.42 6.39
C VAL A 141 10.61 5.60 5.43
N TYR A 142 11.34 4.62 5.95
CA TYR A 142 12.24 3.77 5.17
C TYR A 142 11.83 2.31 5.29
N LEU A 143 11.20 1.73 4.27
CA LEU A 143 10.61 0.38 4.35
C LEU A 143 11.40 -0.60 3.50
N SER A 144 11.57 -1.84 3.98
CA SER A 144 12.01 -2.93 3.11
C SER A 144 10.90 -3.26 2.11
N GLN A 145 11.28 -3.68 0.89
CA GLN A 145 10.30 -4.08 -0.11
C GLN A 145 9.49 -5.32 0.32
N GLU A 146 10.07 -6.20 1.13
CA GLU A 146 9.34 -7.30 1.79
C GLU A 146 8.23 -6.79 2.73
N LEU A 147 8.50 -5.75 3.54
CA LEU A 147 7.47 -5.16 4.39
C LEU A 147 6.39 -4.45 3.55
N ILE A 148 6.78 -3.75 2.48
CA ILE A 148 5.82 -3.14 1.54
C ILE A 148 4.90 -4.21 0.95
N ALA A 149 5.46 -5.33 0.50
CA ALA A 149 4.68 -6.45 -0.03
C ALA A 149 3.70 -7.02 1.00
N ALA A 150 4.11 -7.14 2.28
CA ALA A 150 3.22 -7.60 3.34
C ALA A 150 2.09 -6.59 3.63
N LEU A 151 2.38 -5.28 3.57
CA LEU A 151 1.37 -4.23 3.71
C LEU A 151 0.40 -4.22 2.52
N LEU A 152 0.88 -4.39 1.29
CA LEU A 152 0.02 -4.52 0.10
C LEU A 152 -0.82 -5.80 0.14
N ALA A 153 -0.28 -6.91 0.66
CA ALA A 153 -1.07 -8.11 0.90
C ALA A 153 -2.20 -7.83 1.91
N CYS A 154 -1.95 -7.05 2.97
CA CYS A 154 -3.02 -6.61 3.88
C CYS A 154 -4.10 -5.81 3.14
N SER A 155 -3.71 -4.92 2.20
CA SER A 155 -4.66 -4.19 1.36
C SER A 155 -5.49 -5.10 0.46
N PHE A 156 -4.87 -6.13 -0.13
CA PHE A 156 -5.53 -7.12 -0.98
C PHE A 156 -6.56 -7.96 -0.21
N PHE A 157 -6.19 -8.45 0.97
CA PHE A 157 -7.14 -9.15 1.86
C PHE A 157 -8.05 -8.20 2.65
N CYS A 158 -8.00 -6.89 2.35
CA CYS A 158 -8.79 -5.85 2.99
C CYS A 158 -8.71 -5.91 4.53
N LEU A 159 -7.52 -6.05 5.11
CA LEU A 159 -7.34 -6.29 6.55
C LEU A 159 -7.18 -5.00 7.37
N PHE A 160 -6.95 -3.85 6.73
CA PHE A 160 -6.79 -2.61 7.47
C PHE A 160 -8.11 -2.10 8.05
N PRO A 161 -8.14 -1.67 9.33
CA PRO A 161 -9.24 -0.89 9.89
C PRO A 161 -9.43 0.43 9.14
N VAL A 162 -10.69 0.79 8.84
CA VAL A 162 -11.01 1.99 8.06
C VAL A 162 -11.89 3.02 8.79
N ALA A 163 -12.49 2.67 9.93
CA ALA A 163 -13.49 3.53 10.60
C ALA A 163 -13.00 4.98 10.83
N GLU A 164 -11.78 5.15 11.33
CA GLU A 164 -11.23 6.46 11.70
C GLU A 164 -10.39 7.11 10.58
N ARG A 165 -10.19 6.44 9.44
CA ARG A 165 -9.28 6.94 8.39
C ARG A 165 -9.78 8.23 7.77
N SER A 166 -11.07 8.29 7.40
CA SER A 166 -11.66 9.48 6.79
C SER A 166 -11.64 10.68 7.73
N ALA A 167 -11.95 10.48 9.02
CA ALA A 167 -11.90 11.55 10.03
C ALA A 167 -10.47 12.12 10.20
N ASN A 168 -9.46 11.26 10.02
CA ASN A 168 -8.05 11.62 10.09
C ASN A 168 -7.42 11.98 8.72
N HIS A 169 -8.24 12.21 7.69
CA HIS A 169 -7.79 12.56 6.34
C HIS A 169 -6.79 11.56 5.72
N LEU A 170 -6.89 10.29 6.10
CA LEU A 170 -6.06 9.22 5.55
C LEU A 170 -6.72 8.63 4.30
N PRO A 171 -5.95 8.33 3.23
CA PRO A 171 -6.50 7.77 2.01
C PRO A 171 -7.00 6.33 2.22
N THR A 172 -7.87 5.92 1.30
CA THR A 172 -8.29 4.52 1.13
C THR A 172 -7.06 3.63 0.96
N ILE A 173 -7.08 2.47 1.61
CA ILE A 173 -5.94 1.56 1.64
C ILE A 173 -6.30 0.12 1.23
N ASN A 174 -7.54 -0.32 1.46
CA ASN A 174 -8.01 -1.65 1.07
C ASN A 174 -8.43 -1.65 -0.41
N PHE A 175 -8.33 -2.81 -1.07
CA PHE A 175 -8.57 -2.95 -2.51
C PHE A 175 -10.01 -3.32 -2.87
N ASP A 176 -10.93 -3.33 -1.91
CA ASP A 176 -12.34 -3.64 -2.12
C ASP A 176 -13.00 -2.73 -3.17
N HIS A 177 -12.62 -1.45 -3.19
CA HIS A 177 -13.08 -0.51 -4.22
C HIS A 177 -12.48 -0.78 -5.62
N LEU A 178 -11.26 -1.31 -5.69
CA LEU A 178 -10.61 -1.67 -6.95
C LEU A 178 -11.36 -2.83 -7.62
N PHE A 179 -11.69 -3.86 -6.83
CA PHE A 179 -12.51 -4.98 -7.31
C PHE A 179 -13.96 -4.56 -7.57
N SER A 180 -14.55 -3.73 -6.71
CA SER A 180 -15.92 -3.22 -6.91
C SER A 180 -16.08 -2.38 -8.19
N GLY A 181 -14.98 -1.85 -8.74
CA GLY A 181 -14.96 -1.14 -10.03
C GLY A 181 -15.00 -2.05 -11.25
N LEU A 182 -14.79 -3.36 -11.08
CA LEU A 182 -14.82 -4.33 -12.17
C LEU A 182 -16.28 -4.59 -12.60
N HIS A 183 -16.62 -4.20 -13.83
CA HIS A 183 -17.96 -4.36 -14.39
C HIS A 183 -17.94 -5.29 -15.61
N PRO A 184 -18.91 -6.23 -15.76
CA PRO A 184 -19.02 -7.11 -16.93
C PRO A 184 -19.17 -6.36 -18.27
N LYS A 185 -19.58 -5.08 -18.23
CA LYS A 185 -19.73 -4.20 -19.40
C LYS A 185 -18.73 -3.04 -19.47
N GLY A 186 -17.66 -3.03 -18.68
CA GLY A 186 -16.60 -2.03 -18.86
C GLY A 186 -15.68 -1.80 -17.66
N GLN A 187 -14.39 -1.93 -17.88
CA GLN A 187 -13.42 -0.85 -18.15
C GLN A 187 -12.06 -1.55 -18.28
N LEU A 188 -11.50 -1.62 -19.49
CA LEU A 188 -10.21 -2.30 -19.75
C LEU A 188 -9.10 -1.82 -18.80
N SER A 189 -9.16 -0.55 -18.37
CA SER A 189 -8.25 0.03 -17.39
C SER A 189 -8.32 -0.65 -16.02
N GLN A 190 -9.51 -1.00 -15.51
CA GLN A 190 -9.66 -1.64 -14.20
C GLN A 190 -9.13 -3.06 -14.22
N GLU A 191 -9.43 -3.82 -15.27
CA GLU A 191 -8.86 -5.15 -15.48
C GLU A 191 -7.34 -5.08 -15.59
N ALA A 192 -6.80 -4.12 -16.34
CA ALA A 192 -5.35 -3.95 -16.49
C ALA A 192 -4.65 -3.64 -15.15
N LYS A 193 -5.24 -2.78 -14.31
CA LYS A 193 -4.71 -2.52 -12.95
C LYS A 193 -4.67 -3.77 -12.09
N LEU A 194 -5.76 -4.55 -12.11
CA LEU A 194 -5.83 -5.79 -11.36
C LEU A 194 -4.78 -6.78 -11.88
N LYS A 195 -4.66 -6.98 -13.20
CA LYS A 195 -3.60 -7.81 -13.79
C LYS A 195 -2.20 -7.36 -13.35
N CYS A 196 -1.95 -6.07 -13.31
CA CYS A 196 -0.67 -5.52 -12.84
C CYS A 196 -0.41 -5.87 -11.36
N LEU A 197 -1.41 -5.66 -10.49
CA LEU A 197 -1.33 -6.00 -9.08
C LEU A 197 -1.11 -7.50 -8.83
N ILE A 198 -1.82 -8.35 -9.59
CA ILE A 198 -1.71 -9.81 -9.52
C ILE A 198 -0.32 -10.25 -9.94
N HIS A 199 0.18 -9.73 -11.05
CA HIS A 199 1.55 -9.97 -11.50
C HIS A 199 2.58 -9.51 -10.45
N TYR A 200 2.37 -8.37 -9.78
CA TYR A 200 3.23 -7.95 -8.67
C TYR A 200 3.28 -9.01 -7.55
N PHE A 201 2.14 -9.54 -7.13
CA PHE A 201 2.09 -10.57 -6.09
C PHE A 201 2.71 -11.90 -6.53
N GLU A 202 2.53 -12.32 -7.78
CA GLU A 202 3.22 -13.49 -8.35
C GLU A 202 4.74 -13.34 -8.27
N ARG A 203 5.25 -12.16 -8.62
CA ARG A 203 6.69 -11.83 -8.58
C ARG A 203 7.23 -11.85 -7.15
N VAL A 204 6.52 -11.22 -6.20
CA VAL A 204 6.89 -11.20 -4.79
C VAL A 204 6.92 -12.62 -4.19
N CYS A 205 5.91 -13.43 -4.48
CA CYS A 205 5.85 -14.81 -3.97
C CYS A 205 6.93 -15.71 -4.58
N SER A 206 7.36 -15.43 -5.82
CA SER A 206 8.42 -16.19 -6.50
C SER A 206 9.82 -15.77 -6.04
N ASN A 207 10.06 -14.47 -5.91
CA ASN A 207 11.34 -13.92 -5.49
C ASN A 207 11.12 -12.58 -4.78
N ILE A 208 11.15 -12.62 -3.44
CA ILE A 208 10.88 -11.44 -2.66
C ILE A 208 12.03 -10.42 -2.80
N PRO A 209 11.74 -9.18 -3.21
CA PRO A 209 12.78 -8.20 -3.39
C PRO A 209 13.32 -7.72 -2.04
N ALA A 210 14.64 -7.54 -1.94
CA ALA A 210 15.36 -7.29 -0.70
C ALA A 210 15.89 -5.84 -0.56
N ASN A 211 15.52 -4.93 -1.47
CA ASN A 211 15.90 -3.54 -1.34
C ASN A 211 14.94 -2.78 -0.42
N PHE A 212 15.16 -1.48 -0.31
CA PHE A 212 14.38 -0.58 0.53
C PHE A 212 13.87 0.59 -0.29
N VAL A 213 12.76 1.18 0.16
CA VAL A 213 12.13 2.35 -0.43
C VAL A 213 11.92 3.40 0.67
N SER A 214 12.27 4.64 0.37
CA SER A 214 12.02 5.78 1.25
C SER A 214 10.84 6.62 0.79
N TYR A 215 9.96 6.96 1.72
CA TYR A 215 8.86 7.91 1.53
C TYR A 215 9.12 9.13 2.39
N GLU A 216 9.30 10.30 1.79
CA GLU A 216 9.62 11.54 2.50
C GLU A 216 8.53 12.59 2.29
N ARG A 217 7.98 13.11 3.39
CA ARG A 217 7.14 14.31 3.41
C ARG A 217 8.02 15.52 3.69
N LYS A 218 8.20 16.39 2.69
CA LYS A 218 8.87 17.69 2.84
C LYS A 218 7.84 18.76 3.13
N VAL A 219 8.12 19.62 4.11
CA VAL A 219 7.27 20.75 4.49
C VAL A 219 8.12 22.01 4.48
N LEU A 220 7.70 23.01 3.72
CA LEU A 220 8.30 24.34 3.76
C LEU A 220 7.60 25.15 4.86
N SER A 221 8.37 25.62 5.84
CA SER A 221 7.84 26.41 6.95
C SER A 221 7.37 27.77 6.45
N VAL A 222 6.21 28.25 6.90
CA VAL A 222 5.79 29.65 6.64
C VAL A 222 6.62 30.63 7.46
N GLU A 223 7.05 30.21 8.65
CA GLU A 223 7.88 31.03 9.53
C GLU A 223 9.35 30.98 9.10
N TYR A 224 9.99 32.15 9.05
CA TYR A 224 11.41 32.28 8.77
C TYR A 224 12.21 31.68 9.93
N SER A 225 12.98 30.64 9.66
CA SER A 225 13.96 30.11 10.61
C SER A 225 15.32 30.04 9.93
N SER A 226 16.39 30.35 10.66
CA SER A 226 17.76 30.27 10.15
C SER A 226 18.24 28.83 9.89
N GLN A 227 17.40 27.82 10.17
CA GLN A 227 17.73 26.40 10.10
C GLN A 227 16.90 25.64 9.04
N CYS A 228 15.91 26.28 8.40
CA CYS A 228 15.03 25.64 7.43
C CYS A 228 14.64 26.60 6.30
N THR A 229 14.48 26.07 5.09
CA THR A 229 13.99 26.83 3.94
C THR A 229 12.54 27.25 4.18
N SER A 230 12.31 28.54 4.33
CA SER A 230 10.97 29.09 4.46
C SER A 230 10.25 29.13 3.11
N TYR A 231 8.92 29.09 3.16
CA TYR A 231 8.07 29.29 2.01
C TYR A 231 8.35 30.70 1.43
N PRO A 232 8.76 30.80 0.15
CA PRO A 232 9.06 32.09 -0.45
C PRO A 232 7.77 32.89 -0.64
N ASP A 233 7.75 34.11 -0.10
CA ASP A 233 6.63 35.02 -0.25
C ASP A 233 6.59 35.69 -1.64
N VAL A 234 5.53 36.45 -1.92
CA VAL A 234 5.36 37.15 -3.20
C VAL A 234 6.51 38.14 -3.46
N VAL A 235 7.05 38.77 -2.41
CA VAL A 235 8.11 39.78 -2.52
C VAL A 235 9.44 39.11 -2.91
N PHE A 236 9.73 37.93 -2.37
CA PHE A 236 10.87 37.10 -2.75
C PHE A 236 10.87 36.81 -4.24
N TRP A 237 9.75 36.32 -4.78
CA TRP A 237 9.66 35.99 -6.21
C TRP A 237 9.76 37.22 -7.11
N GLN A 238 9.14 38.34 -6.71
CA GLN A 238 9.21 39.59 -7.48
C GLN A 238 10.63 40.17 -7.56
N LYS A 239 11.45 39.98 -6.53
CA LYS A 239 12.83 40.48 -6.47
C LYS A 239 13.86 39.47 -6.97
N SER A 240 13.45 38.25 -7.32
CA SER A 240 14.38 37.22 -7.76
C SER A 240 15.02 37.61 -9.09
N VAL A 241 16.36 37.66 -9.10
CA VAL A 241 17.19 37.86 -10.29
C VAL A 241 17.96 36.59 -10.67
N ALA A 242 17.57 35.45 -10.09
CA ALA A 242 18.20 34.17 -10.38
C ALA A 242 18.08 33.87 -11.89
N PRO A 243 19.17 33.46 -12.57
CA PRO A 243 19.11 33.13 -13.98
C PRO A 243 18.24 31.90 -14.21
N LEU A 244 17.59 31.84 -15.37
CA LEU A 244 16.83 30.66 -15.78
C LEU A 244 17.78 29.48 -15.97
N CYS A 245 17.37 28.31 -15.49
CA CYS A 245 18.09 27.06 -15.73
C CYS A 245 18.00 26.64 -17.21
N SER A 246 18.97 25.85 -17.67
CA SER A 246 18.87 25.16 -18.96
C SER A 246 17.66 24.24 -18.96
N PHE A 247 16.90 24.22 -20.05
CA PHE A 247 15.78 23.30 -20.24
C PHE A 247 15.87 22.62 -21.60
N LYS A 248 15.34 21.39 -21.68
CA LYS A 248 15.21 20.61 -22.92
C LYS A 248 13.74 20.24 -23.08
N VAL A 249 13.23 20.35 -24.30
CA VAL A 249 11.87 19.91 -24.64
C VAL A 249 11.97 18.71 -25.57
N SER A 250 11.32 17.62 -25.18
CA SER A 250 11.15 16.44 -26.02
C SER A 250 9.71 16.39 -26.52
N PRO A 251 9.46 16.36 -27.84
CA PRO A 251 8.10 16.36 -28.39
C PRO A 251 7.40 14.98 -28.29
N SER A 252 8.11 13.96 -27.83
CA SER A 252 7.66 12.58 -27.72
C SER A 252 8.38 11.86 -26.57
N GLY A 253 7.76 10.79 -26.05
CA GLY A 253 8.22 10.04 -24.88
C GLY A 253 7.40 10.35 -23.63
N LEU A 254 7.47 9.47 -22.65
CA LEU A 254 6.87 9.63 -21.33
C LEU A 254 7.93 10.08 -20.31
N ILE A 255 7.51 10.39 -19.08
CA ILE A 255 8.42 10.84 -18.03
C ILE A 255 9.35 9.69 -17.62
N GLU A 256 8.80 8.48 -17.52
CA GLU A 256 9.50 7.24 -17.16
C GLU A 256 10.43 6.69 -18.26
N ASP A 257 10.32 7.19 -19.50
CA ASP A 257 11.18 6.78 -20.63
C ASP A 257 12.56 7.49 -20.61
N GLN A 258 12.75 8.40 -19.68
CA GLN A 258 13.95 9.21 -19.59
C GLN A 258 15.16 8.34 -19.17
N GLN A 259 16.34 8.60 -19.75
CA GLN A 259 17.55 7.77 -19.55
C GLN A 259 18.60 8.38 -18.61
N TYR A 260 18.32 9.54 -18.02
CA TYR A 260 19.18 10.26 -17.10
C TYR A 260 18.80 9.95 -15.65
N ASP A 261 19.68 10.23 -14.68
CA ASP A 261 19.29 10.22 -13.26
C ASP A 261 18.53 11.52 -12.94
N ALA A 262 17.30 11.64 -13.42
CA ALA A 262 16.43 12.79 -13.23
C ALA A 262 15.43 12.58 -12.09
N LEU A 263 15.00 13.67 -11.45
CA LEU A 263 13.83 13.65 -10.57
C LEU A 263 12.58 13.62 -11.45
N GLU A 264 11.88 12.49 -11.44
CA GLU A 264 10.64 12.29 -12.19
C GLU A 264 9.46 12.90 -11.46
N ALA A 265 8.71 13.74 -12.16
CA ALA A 265 7.54 14.42 -11.60
C ALA A 265 6.30 13.53 -11.68
N ASP A 266 5.62 13.34 -10.55
CA ASP A 266 4.28 12.78 -10.48
C ASP A 266 3.25 13.93 -10.46
N PHE A 267 2.28 13.90 -11.37
CA PHE A 267 1.16 14.84 -11.38
C PHE A 267 0.10 14.42 -10.35
N ALA A 268 0.49 14.54 -9.09
CA ALA A 268 -0.22 14.00 -7.95
C ALA A 268 -1.52 14.76 -7.61
N ASN A 269 -2.43 14.04 -6.95
CA ASN A 269 -3.59 14.62 -6.27
C ASN A 269 -3.19 15.03 -4.83
N GLU A 270 -3.98 15.90 -4.19
CA GLU A 270 -3.76 16.28 -2.78
C GLU A 270 -3.77 15.06 -1.83
N TYR A 271 -4.51 14.01 -2.19
CA TYR A 271 -4.39 12.67 -1.63
C TYR A 271 -3.54 11.80 -2.55
N LEU A 272 -2.34 11.41 -2.08
CA LEU A 272 -1.41 10.59 -2.87
C LEU A 272 -2.08 9.32 -3.38
N GLY A 273 -1.79 8.96 -4.64
CA GLY A 273 -2.44 7.86 -5.35
C GLY A 273 -3.81 8.20 -5.95
N GLY A 274 -4.47 9.29 -5.50
CA GLY A 274 -5.73 9.77 -6.05
C GLY A 274 -6.77 8.67 -6.24
N GLY A 275 -7.23 8.49 -7.48
CA GLY A 275 -8.22 7.47 -7.85
C GLY A 275 -7.65 6.07 -8.15
N ALA A 276 -6.41 5.74 -7.75
CA ALA A 276 -5.75 4.48 -8.11
C ALA A 276 -6.57 3.25 -7.70
N LEU A 277 -7.09 3.25 -6.47
CA LEU A 277 -7.95 2.20 -5.92
C LEU A 277 -9.44 2.33 -6.31
N TYR A 278 -9.75 3.31 -7.16
CA TYR A 278 -11.09 3.57 -7.71
C TYR A 278 -10.99 3.57 -9.25
N ASN A 279 -11.77 4.43 -9.91
CA ASN A 279 -11.90 4.47 -11.38
C ASN A 279 -10.84 5.33 -12.10
N GLY A 280 -9.89 5.93 -11.38
CA GLY A 280 -8.92 6.81 -12.03
C GLY A 280 -7.97 6.04 -12.94
N CYS A 281 -7.56 6.61 -14.08
CA CYS A 281 -6.61 5.98 -15.00
C CYS A 281 -5.75 7.04 -15.72
N VAL A 282 -5.22 8.00 -14.95
CA VAL A 282 -4.36 9.08 -15.44
C VAL A 282 -2.91 8.87 -14.95
N GLN A 283 -1.96 9.70 -15.39
CA GLN A 283 -0.51 9.47 -15.24
C GLN A 283 -0.06 9.01 -13.83
N VAL A 284 -0.49 9.69 -12.75
CA VAL A 284 -0.21 9.28 -11.35
C VAL A 284 -0.59 7.82 -11.06
N ILE A 285 -1.66 7.33 -11.66
CA ILE A 285 -2.18 5.99 -11.42
C ILE A 285 -1.37 4.96 -12.20
N VAL A 286 -0.97 5.28 -13.42
CA VAL A 286 -0.10 4.39 -14.22
C VAL A 286 1.24 4.21 -13.51
N LEU A 287 1.91 5.29 -13.07
CA LEU A 287 3.17 5.16 -12.33
C LEU A 287 3.04 4.31 -11.05
N ASN A 288 1.94 4.44 -10.30
CA ASN A 288 1.73 3.66 -9.07
C ASN A 288 1.54 2.14 -9.29
N PHE A 289 1.24 1.70 -10.50
CA PHE A 289 1.14 0.27 -10.83
C PHE A 289 2.41 -0.25 -11.52
N PHE A 290 3.15 0.59 -12.25
CA PHE A 290 4.28 0.13 -13.09
C PHE A 290 5.69 0.38 -12.50
N ASN A 291 5.84 1.21 -11.45
CA ASN A 291 7.11 1.43 -10.73
C ASN A 291 7.12 0.75 -9.35
#